data_AF-A0A1S3P8H1-F1
#
_entry.id   AF-A0A1S3P8H1-F1
#
_cell.length_a   1.000
_cell.length_b   1.000
_cell.length_c   1.000
_cell.angle_alpha   90.00
_cell.angle_beta   90.00
_cell.angle_gamma   90.00
#
_symmetry.space_group_name_H-M   'P 1'
#
loop_
_entity.id
_entity.type
_entity.pdbx_description
1 polymer ?
#
loop_
_entity_poly.entity_id
_entity_poly.type
_entity_poly.pdbx_seq_one_letter_code
_entity_poly.pdbx_strand_id
1 'polypeptide(L)' 'MQIKSPKLAGCALTIYWSIEVTSEGSITPKIDLLTKMPEKVLEMDSRKVIENAPDSFQSLLRILGAEASIDTVIQSVAV' A
#
# COMPACT_ATOMS: atom_id res chain seq x y z
N MET A 1 -2.45 -1.64 9.23
CA MET A 1 -1.19 -1.06 9.75
C MET A 1 -0.91 0.24 9.01
N GLN A 2 -0.55 1.33 9.71
CA GLN A 2 -0.23 2.61 9.06
C GLN A 2 1.27 2.89 9.09
N ILE A 3 1.80 3.27 7.95
CA ILE A 3 3.21 3.57 7.67
C ILE A 3 3.28 5.06 7.32
N LYS A 4 4.00 5.85 8.12
CA LYS A 4 4.12 7.31 7.95
C LYS A 4 5.56 7.68 7.67
N SER A 5 5.76 8.65 6.78
CA SER A 5 7.10 9.22 6.59
C SER A 5 7.43 10.15 7.77
N PRO A 6 8.63 10.04 8.35
CA PRO A 6 9.09 10.99 9.37
C PRO A 6 9.37 12.39 8.80
N LYS A 7 9.63 12.49 7.49
CA LYS A 7 9.98 13.75 6.81
C LYS A 7 8.79 14.43 6.13
N LEU A 8 7.83 13.65 5.64
CA LEU A 8 6.68 14.15 4.89
C LEU A 8 5.41 14.08 5.75
N ALA A 9 5.17 15.15 6.51
CA ALA A 9 3.96 15.27 7.32
C ALA A 9 2.70 15.22 6.45
N GLY A 10 1.71 14.42 6.86
CA GLY A 10 0.45 14.25 6.14
C GLY A 10 0.45 13.13 5.08
N CYS A 11 1.62 12.60 4.72
CA CYS A 11 1.74 11.42 3.86
C CYS A 11 1.65 10.14 4.69
N ALA A 12 0.74 9.24 4.33
CA ALA A 12 0.59 7.95 4.97
C ALA A 12 0.25 6.86 3.97
N LEU A 13 0.89 5.72 4.12
CA LEU A 13 0.54 4.46 3.48
C LEU A 13 -0.13 3.56 4.51
N THR A 14 -1.19 2.85 4.14
CA THR A 14 -1.90 1.95 5.07
C THR A 14 -2.01 0.58 4.45
N ILE A 15 -1.43 -0.42 5.12
CA ILE A 15 -1.67 -1.82 4.81
C ILE A 15 -3.03 -2.20 5.40
N TYR A 16 -3.96 -2.55 4.52
CA TYR A 16 -5.29 -3.05 4.85
C TYR A 16 -5.31 -4.55 4.61
N TRP A 17 -5.65 -5.33 5.64
CA TRP A 17 -5.78 -6.78 5.52
C TRP A 17 -7.23 -7.16 5.81
N SER A 18 -7.87 -7.79 4.85
CA SER A 18 -9.19 -8.40 4.98
C SER A 18 -9.15 -9.90 4.70
N ILE A 19 -10.15 -10.61 5.22
CA ILE A 19 -10.40 -11.99 4.88
C ILE A 19 -11.80 -12.03 4.27
N GLU A 20 -11.86 -12.40 3.00
CA GLU A 20 -13.12 -12.63 2.31
C GLU A 20 -13.54 -14.08 2.51
N VAL A 21 -14.77 -14.26 2.98
CA VAL A 21 -15.39 -15.57 3.17
C VAL A 21 -16.61 -15.64 2.27
N THR A 22 -16.63 -16.60 1.35
CA THR A 22 -17.77 -16.80 0.45
C THR A 22 -18.85 -17.66 1.09
N SER A 23 -20.06 -17.62 0.56
CA SER A 23 -21.17 -18.48 1.00
C SER A 23 -20.87 -19.97 0.90
N GLU A 24 -19.98 -20.35 -0.01
CA GLU A 24 -19.53 -21.73 -0.24
C GLU A 24 -18.42 -22.14 0.76
N GLY A 25 -18.00 -21.24 1.65
CA GLY A 25 -16.95 -21.47 2.63
C GLY A 25 -15.54 -21.26 2.12
N SER A 26 -15.36 -20.65 0.94
CA SER A 26 -14.01 -20.31 0.45
C SER A 26 -13.46 -19.12 1.25
N ILE A 27 -12.19 -19.21 1.66
CA ILE A 27 -11.51 -18.19 2.46
C ILE A 27 -10.37 -17.62 1.64
N THR A 28 -10.42 -16.32 1.34
CA THR A 28 -9.37 -15.62 0.59
C THR A 28 -8.84 -14.44 1.42
N PRO A 29 -7.58 -14.49 1.89
CA PRO A 29 -6.94 -13.33 2.49
C PRO A 29 -6.60 -12.31 1.40
N LYS A 30 -6.89 -11.04 1.64
CA LYS A 30 -6.51 -9.92 0.79
C LYS A 30 -5.68 -8.92 1.58
N ILE A 31 -4.56 -8.52 1.00
CA ILE A 31 -3.71 -7.47 1.54
C ILE A 31 -3.67 -6.37 0.50
N ASP A 32 -4.14 -5.18 0.86
CA ASP A 32 -4.21 -4.01 0.01
C ASP A 32 -3.37 -2.87 0.59
N LEU A 33 -2.92 -1.98 -0.29
CA LEU A 33 -2.23 -0.76 0.08
C LEU A 33 -3.15 0.43 -0.20
N LEU A 34 -3.44 1.21 0.83
CA LEU A 34 -4.18 2.46 0.72
C LEU A 34 -3.22 3.64 0.86
N THR A 35 -3.33 4.61 -0.06
CA THR A 35 -2.52 5.82 -0.05
C THR A 35 -3.32 7.00 0.48
N LYS A 36 -2.76 7.76 1.42
CA LYS A 36 -3.28 9.06 1.84
C LYS A 36 -2.20 10.10 1.64
N MET A 37 -2.41 10.99 0.68
CA MET A 37 -1.50 12.10 0.36
C MET A 37 -2.24 13.44 0.47
N PRO A 38 -1.55 14.53 0.86
CA PRO A 38 -2.11 15.88 0.74
C PRO A 38 -2.40 16.23 -0.72
N GLU A 39 -3.46 17.00 -0.98
CA GLU A 39 -3.88 17.35 -2.35
C GLU A 39 -2.76 17.99 -3.18
N LYS A 40 -1.99 18.91 -2.60
CA LYS A 40 -0.85 19.55 -3.27
C LYS A 40 0.20 18.54 -3.75
N VAL A 41 0.37 17.41 -3.05
CA VAL A 41 1.32 16.36 -3.45
C VAL A 41 0.74 15.56 -4.61
N LEU A 42 -0.58 15.32 -4.63
CA LEU A 42 -1.26 14.67 -5.74
C LEU A 42 -1.18 15.52 -7.02
N GLU A 43 -1.28 16.85 -6.92
CA GLU A 43 -1.11 17.77 -8.06
C GLU A 43 0.31 17.72 -8.66
N MET A 44 1.31 17.42 -7.84
CA MET A 44 2.71 17.29 -8.27
C MET A 44 3.03 15.91 -8.87
N ASP A 45 2.15 14.92 -8.69
CA ASP A 45 2.34 13.54 -9.17
C ASP A 45 1.98 13.40 -10.65
N SER A 46 2.78 14.03 -11.51
CA SER A 46 2.63 13.99 -12.98
C SER A 46 2.64 12.58 -13.58
N ARG A 47 3.17 11.58 -12.85
CA ARG A 47 3.29 10.19 -13.29
C ARG A 47 2.25 9.27 -12.67
N LYS A 48 1.32 9.80 -11.86
CA LYS A 48 0.28 9.02 -11.16
C LYS A 48 0.87 7.87 -10.33
N VAL A 49 2.07 8.06 -9.77
CA VAL A 49 2.73 7.05 -8.93
C VAL A 49 1.88 6.72 -7.70
N ILE A 50 1.22 7.71 -7.10
CA ILE A 50 0.38 7.52 -5.93
C ILE A 50 -0.88 6.71 -6.28
N GLU A 51 -1.52 7.03 -7.40
CA GLU A 51 -2.69 6.31 -7.91
C GLU A 51 -2.35 4.85 -8.25
N ASN A 52 -1.18 4.60 -8.83
CA ASN A 52 -0.71 3.27 -9.24
C ASN A 52 -0.01 2.48 -8.10
N ALA A 53 0.18 3.08 -6.92
CA ALA A 53 0.87 2.43 -5.81
C ALA A 53 0.19 1.12 -5.34
N PRO A 54 -1.16 1.03 -5.26
CA PRO A 54 -1.84 -0.22 -4.90
C PRO A 54 -1.55 -1.35 -5.88
N ASP A 55 -1.59 -1.10 -7.19
CA ASP A 55 -1.30 -2.10 -8.22
C ASP A 55 0.17 -2.54 -8.20
N SER A 56 1.07 -1.58 -7.98
CA SER A 56 2.49 -1.86 -7.80
C SER A 56 2.72 -2.75 -6.58
N PHE A 57 2.01 -2.50 -5.49
CA PHE A 57 2.07 -3.34 -4.28
C PHE A 57 1.51 -4.74 -4.51
N GLN A 58 0.41 -4.90 -5.27
CA GLN A 58 -0.08 -6.22 -5.66
C GLN A 58 0.94 -7.00 -6.48
N SER A 59 1.71 -6.31 -7.32
CA SER A 59 2.81 -6.93 -8.07
C SER A 59 3.93 -7.39 -7.13
N LEU A 60 4.30 -6.58 -6.13
CA LEU A 60 5.26 -6.98 -5.09
C LEU A 60 4.75 -8.20 -4.31
N LEU A 61 3.48 -8.21 -3.87
CA LEU A 61 2.90 -9.34 -3.15
C LEU A 61 2.99 -10.65 -3.93
N ARG A 62 2.76 -10.59 -5.25
CA ARG A 62 2.85 -11.76 -6.13
C ARG A 62 4.29 -12.25 -6.31
N ILE A 63 5.26 -11.34 -6.36
CA ILE A 63 6.67 -11.68 -6.68
C ILE A 63 7.46 -12.02 -5.41
N LEU A 64 7.28 -11.25 -4.34
CA LEU A 64 8.09 -11.30 -3.12
C LEU A 64 7.36 -11.96 -1.94
N GLY A 65 6.03 -12.08 -1.99
CA GLY A 65 5.23 -12.50 -0.85
C GLY A 65 4.98 -11.37 0.16
N ALA A 66 4.17 -11.66 1.19
CA ALA A 66 3.63 -10.64 2.10
C ALA A 66 4.71 -9.90 2.92
N GLU A 67 5.61 -10.65 3.57
CA GLU A 67 6.62 -10.07 4.47
C GLU A 67 7.57 -9.13 3.74
N ALA A 68 8.21 -9.61 2.67
CA ALA A 68 9.15 -8.81 1.89
C ALA A 68 8.49 -7.62 1.18
N SER A 69 7.22 -7.75 0.77
CA SER A 69 6.47 -6.62 0.18
C SER A 69 6.19 -5.51 1.20
N ILE A 70 5.80 -5.88 2.42
CA ILE A 70 5.56 -4.91 3.50
C ILE A 70 6.88 -4.23 3.88
N ASP A 71 7.96 -4.99 4.01
CA ASP A 71 9.29 -4.42 4.30
C ASP A 71 9.73 -3.44 3.21
N THR A 72 9.55 -3.79 1.93
CA THR A 72 9.84 -2.90 0.79
C THR A 72 9.07 -1.58 0.89
N VAL A 73 7.78 -1.62 1.25
CA VAL A 73 6.97 -0.41 1.45
C VAL A 73 7.48 0.42 2.63
N ILE A 74 7.82 -0.21 3.75
CA ILE A 74 8.39 0.48 4.92
C ILE A 74 9.69 1.19 4.54
N GLN A 75 10.60 0.50 3.85
CA GLN A 75 11.87 1.08 3.40
C GLN A 75 11.64 2.27 2.46
N SER A 76 10.63 2.21 1.58
CA SER A 76 10.34 3.29 0.62
C SER A 76 9.94 4.63 1.27
N VAL A 77 9.39 4.60 2.49
CA VAL A 77 8.95 5.81 3.21
C VAL A 77 9.91 6.26 4.32
N ALA A 78 10.83 5.38 4.73
CA ALA A 78 11.76 5.61 5.83
C ALA A 78 12.96 6.48 5.42
N VAL A 79 13.08 6.78 4.12
CA VAL A 79 14.20 7.55 3.53
C VAL A 79 14.14 9.02 3.90
#